data_AF-R6LM64-F1
#
_entry.id   AF-R6LM64-F1
#
_cell.length_a   1.000
_cell.length_b   1.000
_cell.length_c   1.000
_cell.angle_alpha   90.00
_cell.angle_beta   90.00
_cell.angle_gamma   90.00
#
_symmetry.space_group_name_H-M   'P 1'
#
loop_
_entity.id
_entity.type
_entity.pdbx_description
1 polymer ?
#
loop_
_entity_poly.entity_id
_entity_poly.type
_entity_poly.pdbx_seq_one_letter_code
_entity_poly.pdbx_strand_id
1 'polypeptide(L)'
;MFTKRGKYDKLMVTDDEIQRRIYPLRPFVIYSAWGECPETAKAVPSYTGRIGSVYWDRFKYIKEAVRAYPELYFAKLVILGEGDSEEIILPKYWEAMNGSTDVSGISIVPLGGRHVNHFWRLLNDLEIPHITLLDLDRERDGGGWGRIKYVLEQLIANGHDRNVLLSTANGILTDSQLEGMSDRDVSDTTTMQTWIAWLEKYNVFFSAPLDIDFMMLEQMGDTYKATLDMREGPRIDIAQSGKKERITEIENDGESYPEYEDRILKAVKSTLKEGGSDGHTYTPEQQKLMVWYTYFFLNRGKPSTHIAALSQLSDEELKENTPPVLQRLIEAADHIIKGDKNENCTS
;
A
#
# COMPACT_ATOMS: atom_id res chain seq x y z
N MET A 1 59.95 -16.48 12.83
CA MET A 1 59.37 -17.55 11.99
C MET A 1 57.96 -17.82 12.50
N PHE A 2 56.96 -17.69 11.61
CA PHE A 2 55.51 -18.02 11.72
C PHE A 2 54.65 -17.23 12.72
N THR A 3 54.04 -16.09 12.36
CA THR A 3 52.74 -15.86 11.67
C THR A 3 51.51 -16.63 12.20
N LYS A 4 50.65 -15.89 12.93
CA LYS A 4 49.24 -16.22 13.20
C LYS A 4 48.43 -16.14 11.89
N ARG A 5 47.66 -17.19 11.56
CA ARG A 5 46.49 -17.12 10.68
C ARG A 5 45.27 -17.56 11.49
N GLY A 6 44.32 -16.65 11.71
CA GLY A 6 42.98 -17.00 12.16
C GLY A 6 42.21 -17.66 11.02
N LYS A 7 41.57 -18.79 11.30
CA LYS A 7 40.59 -19.40 10.41
C LYS A 7 39.28 -18.61 10.54
N TYR A 8 38.79 -18.11 9.42
CA TYR A 8 37.39 -17.73 9.26
C TYR A 8 36.62 -19.03 9.01
N ASP A 9 35.81 -19.45 9.98
CA ASP A 9 34.79 -20.47 9.73
C ASP A 9 33.59 -19.76 9.09
N LYS A 10 33.36 -20.04 7.81
CA LYS A 10 32.11 -19.73 7.11
C LYS A 10 30.99 -20.51 7.82
N LEU A 11 30.11 -19.83 8.54
CA LEU A 11 28.82 -20.42 8.92
C LEU A 11 27.93 -20.44 7.67
N MET A 12 27.85 -21.59 7.01
CA MET A 12 26.68 -21.92 6.19
C MET A 12 25.60 -22.43 7.14
N VAL A 13 24.56 -21.63 7.36
CA VAL A 13 23.38 -22.06 8.10
C VAL A 13 22.52 -22.88 7.13
N THR A 14 22.45 -24.18 7.34
CA THR A 14 21.57 -25.09 6.59
C THR A 14 20.15 -25.03 7.17
N ASP A 15 19.13 -25.17 6.30
CA ASP A 15 17.69 -25.07 6.64
C ASP A 15 17.25 -25.85 7.90
N ASP A 16 17.93 -26.94 8.23
CA ASP A 16 17.64 -27.76 9.42
C ASP A 16 17.91 -27.06 10.77
N GLU A 17 18.85 -26.10 10.83
CA GLU A 17 19.12 -25.32 12.05
C GLU A 17 18.05 -24.25 12.30
N ILE A 18 17.44 -23.73 11.24
CA ILE A 18 16.29 -22.82 11.30
C ILE A 18 15.04 -23.60 11.74
N GLN A 19 14.86 -24.83 11.24
CA GLN A 19 13.71 -25.66 11.62
C GLN A 19 13.70 -26.05 13.11
N ARG A 20 14.86 -26.32 13.72
CA ARG A 20 14.93 -26.62 15.17
C ARG A 20 14.71 -25.42 16.08
N ARG A 21 14.81 -24.19 15.57
CA ARG A 21 14.53 -22.95 16.33
C ARG A 21 13.06 -22.53 16.31
N ILE A 22 12.21 -23.12 15.46
CA ILE A 22 10.88 -22.57 15.15
C ILE A 22 9.71 -23.23 15.93
N TYR A 23 9.90 -24.26 16.77
CA TYR A 23 8.79 -24.82 17.56
C TYR A 23 9.22 -25.42 18.92
N PRO A 24 8.36 -25.35 19.96
CA PRO A 24 8.34 -24.25 20.93
C PRO A 24 8.74 -24.75 22.32
N LEU A 25 9.33 -23.91 23.18
CA LEU A 25 9.26 -24.02 24.67
C LEU A 25 10.12 -22.99 25.43
N ARG A 26 10.80 -22.02 24.78
CA ARG A 26 11.56 -20.99 25.51
C ARG A 26 11.35 -19.59 24.94
N PRO A 27 11.33 -18.55 25.80
CA PRO A 27 11.23 -17.16 25.36
C PRO A 27 12.41 -16.81 24.45
N PHE A 28 12.13 -16.10 23.36
CA PHE A 28 13.16 -15.49 22.51
C PHE A 28 13.72 -14.24 23.20
N VAL A 29 15.04 -14.08 23.16
CA VAL A 29 15.75 -12.86 23.59
C VAL A 29 16.44 -12.30 22.35
N ILE A 30 16.05 -11.11 21.91
CA ILE A 30 16.73 -10.36 20.85
C ILE A 30 17.76 -9.46 21.53
N TYR A 31 19.04 -9.61 21.16
CA TYR A 31 20.07 -8.65 21.56
C TYR A 31 20.20 -7.60 20.46
N SER A 32 19.91 -6.33 20.76
CA SER A 32 20.32 -5.21 19.93
C SER A 32 21.82 -4.99 20.11
N ALA A 33 22.57 -4.99 19.01
CA ALA A 33 24.00 -4.69 19.02
C ALA A 33 24.23 -3.17 19.05
N TRP A 34 23.70 -2.50 20.06
CA TRP A 34 24.03 -1.10 20.37
C TRP A 34 24.20 -0.94 21.88
N GLY A 35 25.44 -1.11 22.33
CA GLY A 35 26.02 -0.33 23.44
C GLY A 35 25.40 -0.29 24.83
N GLU A 36 24.39 -1.08 25.20
CA GLU A 36 23.79 -1.01 26.55
C GLU A 36 23.69 -2.37 27.28
N CYS A 37 23.76 -2.28 28.61
CA CYS A 37 23.95 -3.38 29.56
C CYS A 37 22.89 -4.51 29.48
N PRO A 38 23.21 -5.76 29.86
CA PRO A 38 22.36 -6.94 29.65
C PRO A 38 21.12 -7.08 30.56
N GLU A 39 20.67 -6.02 31.24
CA GLU A 39 19.65 -6.12 32.31
C GLU A 39 18.21 -5.78 31.88
N THR A 40 17.97 -5.37 30.62
CA THR A 40 16.64 -4.91 30.15
C THR A 40 15.94 -5.85 29.15
N ALA A 41 16.38 -7.10 29.03
CA ALA A 41 15.73 -8.08 28.14
C ALA A 41 14.26 -8.33 28.54
N LYS A 42 13.31 -7.80 27.76
CA LYS A 42 11.87 -8.08 27.90
C LYS A 42 11.55 -9.44 27.28
N ALA A 43 11.03 -10.36 28.10
CA ALA A 43 10.56 -11.67 27.64
C ALA A 43 9.09 -11.58 27.19
N VAL A 44 8.79 -12.10 25.98
CA VAL A 44 7.41 -12.24 25.48
C VAL A 44 6.72 -13.43 26.19
N PRO A 45 5.49 -13.28 26.71
CA PRO A 45 4.81 -14.38 27.43
C PRO A 45 4.46 -15.56 26.52
N SER A 46 4.68 -16.79 26.99
CA SER A 46 4.27 -18.02 26.31
C SER A 46 2.78 -18.30 26.55
N TYR A 47 1.96 -18.29 25.50
CA TYR A 47 0.54 -18.68 25.57
C TYR A 47 0.37 -20.19 25.30
N THR A 48 -0.08 -20.94 26.31
CA THR A 48 -0.40 -22.39 26.22
C THR A 48 -1.92 -22.61 26.25
N GLY A 49 -2.62 -22.21 25.19
CA GLY A 49 -4.06 -22.45 25.02
C GLY A 49 -4.38 -22.88 23.59
N ARG A 50 -5.45 -23.67 23.37
CA ARG A 50 -5.93 -24.03 22.03
C ARG A 50 -6.22 -22.77 21.23
N ILE A 51 -5.39 -22.52 20.23
CA ILE A 51 -5.47 -21.38 19.34
C ILE A 51 -6.66 -21.62 18.40
N GLY A 52 -7.70 -20.78 18.46
CA GLY A 52 -8.84 -20.86 17.54
C GLY A 52 -8.40 -20.66 16.08
N SER A 53 -9.12 -21.21 15.10
CA SER A 53 -8.67 -21.26 13.68
C SER A 53 -8.26 -19.89 13.12
N VAL A 54 -9.01 -18.83 13.47
CA VAL A 54 -8.72 -17.44 13.07
C VAL A 54 -7.38 -16.93 13.64
N TYR A 55 -7.01 -17.31 14.87
CA TYR A 55 -5.69 -16.97 15.42
C TYR A 55 -4.56 -17.75 14.73
N TRP A 56 -4.85 -18.97 14.29
CA TRP A 56 -3.88 -19.82 13.61
C TRP A 56 -3.57 -19.29 12.19
N ASP A 57 -4.60 -18.87 11.46
CA ASP A 57 -4.44 -18.28 10.12
C ASP A 57 -3.66 -16.95 10.19
N ARG A 58 -3.93 -16.13 11.21
CA ARG A 58 -3.16 -14.90 11.49
C ARG A 58 -1.69 -15.16 11.78
N PHE A 59 -1.41 -16.11 12.67
CA PHE A 59 -0.04 -16.46 13.02
C PHE A 59 0.71 -17.03 11.81
N LYS A 60 0.04 -17.83 10.98
CA LYS A 60 0.60 -18.35 9.73
C LYS A 60 0.93 -17.22 8.76
N TYR A 61 0.02 -16.26 8.58
CA TYR A 61 0.22 -15.13 7.68
C TYR A 61 1.43 -14.27 8.10
N ILE A 62 1.51 -13.86 9.38
CA ILE A 62 2.67 -13.12 9.90
C ILE A 62 3.95 -13.94 9.70
N LYS A 63 3.93 -15.23 10.02
CA LYS A 63 5.10 -16.09 9.91
C LYS A 63 5.61 -16.22 8.48
N GLU A 64 4.72 -16.38 7.51
CA GLU A 64 5.12 -16.51 6.11
C GLU A 64 5.61 -15.17 5.54
N ALA A 65 4.97 -14.05 5.90
CA ALA A 65 5.44 -12.74 5.46
C ALA A 65 6.76 -12.33 6.15
N VAL A 66 6.98 -12.65 7.42
CA VAL A 66 8.28 -12.51 8.10
C VAL A 66 9.38 -13.35 7.45
N ARG A 67 9.04 -14.55 6.95
CA ARG A 67 9.98 -15.40 6.21
C ARG A 67 10.30 -14.83 4.83
N ALA A 68 9.32 -14.19 4.19
CA ALA A 68 9.48 -13.55 2.90
C ALA A 68 10.32 -12.27 3.00
N TYR A 69 10.16 -11.51 4.09
CA TYR A 69 10.79 -10.18 4.29
C TYR A 69 11.60 -10.11 5.60
N PRO A 70 12.66 -10.92 5.78
CA PRO A 70 13.47 -10.92 7.00
C PRO A 70 14.17 -9.59 7.27
N GLU A 71 14.36 -8.76 6.26
CA GLU A 71 14.95 -7.42 6.35
C GLU A 71 14.13 -6.45 7.21
N LEU A 72 12.83 -6.72 7.42
CA LEU A 72 11.97 -5.87 8.27
C LEU A 72 12.54 -5.72 9.69
N TYR A 73 13.27 -6.72 10.20
CA TYR A 73 13.84 -6.70 11.55
C TYR A 73 15.02 -5.75 11.72
N PHE A 74 15.62 -5.32 10.62
CA PHE A 74 16.81 -4.46 10.60
C PHE A 74 16.53 -3.11 9.94
N ALA A 75 15.30 -2.90 9.47
CA ALA A 75 14.89 -1.67 8.83
C ALA A 75 14.85 -0.51 9.84
N LYS A 76 15.27 0.67 9.40
CA LYS A 76 15.05 1.93 10.12
C LYS A 76 13.60 2.41 9.98
N LEU A 77 12.97 2.04 8.87
CA LEU A 77 11.58 2.33 8.54
C LEU A 77 11.04 1.19 7.67
N VAL A 78 9.82 0.73 8.00
CA VAL A 78 9.07 -0.20 7.16
C VAL A 78 7.92 0.54 6.47
N ILE A 79 7.81 0.43 5.15
CA ILE A 79 6.67 0.92 4.38
C ILE A 79 5.83 -0.27 3.95
N LEU A 80 4.61 -0.36 4.45
CA LEU A 80 3.66 -1.45 4.15
C LEU A 80 2.80 -1.04 2.96
N GLY A 81 2.68 -1.92 1.96
CA GLY A 81 1.75 -1.80 0.84
C GLY A 81 0.75 -2.97 0.79
N GLU A 82 -0.35 -2.84 0.02
CA GLU A 82 -1.35 -3.90 -0.13
C GLU A 82 -0.92 -4.96 -1.14
N GLY A 83 -0.16 -4.62 -2.19
CA GLY A 83 0.22 -5.56 -3.24
C GLY A 83 1.54 -5.26 -3.96
N ASP A 84 1.75 -6.00 -5.06
CA ASP A 84 2.99 -6.01 -5.83
C ASP A 84 3.29 -4.67 -6.53
N SER A 85 2.28 -3.81 -6.73
CA SER A 85 2.46 -2.54 -7.41
C SER A 85 3.31 -1.59 -6.58
N GLU A 86 3.10 -1.56 -5.27
CA GLU A 86 3.82 -0.74 -4.31
C GLU A 86 5.30 -1.15 -4.22
N GLU A 87 5.60 -2.44 -4.39
CA GLU A 87 6.98 -2.97 -4.44
C GLU A 87 7.75 -2.43 -5.66
N ILE A 88 7.06 -2.05 -6.73
CA ILE A 88 7.69 -1.49 -7.93
C ILE A 88 7.71 0.05 -7.89
N ILE A 89 6.59 0.65 -7.49
CA ILE A 89 6.38 2.10 -7.58
C ILE A 89 7.17 2.83 -6.48
N LEU A 90 7.04 2.39 -5.23
CA LEU A 90 7.61 3.13 -4.09
C LEU A 90 9.14 3.23 -4.14
N PRO A 91 9.90 2.15 -4.44
CA PRO A 91 11.34 2.28 -4.54
C PRO A 91 11.75 3.24 -5.65
N LYS A 92 11.05 3.25 -6.79
CA LYS A 92 11.42 4.14 -7.90
C LYS A 92 11.24 5.62 -7.60
N TYR A 93 10.13 6.00 -6.97
CA TYR A 93 9.97 7.40 -6.56
C TYR A 93 10.95 7.78 -5.44
N TRP A 94 11.18 6.89 -4.47
CA TRP A 94 12.17 7.14 -3.43
C TRP A 94 13.57 7.33 -4.01
N GLU A 95 14.00 6.44 -4.91
CA GLU A 95 15.32 6.49 -5.55
C GLU A 95 15.54 7.78 -6.31
N ALA A 96 14.54 8.22 -7.08
CA ALA A 96 14.61 9.48 -7.80
C ALA A 96 14.83 10.66 -6.82
N MET A 97 14.06 10.73 -5.72
CA MET A 97 14.07 11.88 -4.80
C MET A 97 15.23 11.89 -3.79
N ASN A 98 15.54 10.74 -3.19
CA ASN A 98 16.39 10.63 -2.00
C ASN A 98 17.59 9.69 -2.22
N GLY A 99 17.73 9.08 -3.40
CA GLY A 99 18.74 8.05 -3.67
C GLY A 99 18.34 6.68 -3.13
N SER A 100 19.28 5.74 -3.05
CA SER A 100 18.98 4.31 -2.78
C SER A 100 18.21 4.05 -1.47
N THR A 101 17.14 3.25 -1.56
CA THR A 101 16.34 2.74 -0.44
C THR A 101 17.17 1.87 0.52
N ASP A 102 18.03 1.01 -0.02
CA ASP A 102 18.90 0.11 0.76
C ASP A 102 19.86 0.88 1.67
N VAL A 103 20.45 1.95 1.14
CA VAL A 103 21.35 2.84 1.91
C VAL A 103 20.56 3.60 2.99
N SER A 104 19.30 3.91 2.69
CA SER A 104 18.39 4.60 3.62
C SER A 104 17.87 3.67 4.73
N GLY A 105 17.99 2.34 4.56
CA GLY A 105 17.51 1.35 5.52
C GLY A 105 15.98 1.23 5.53
N ILE A 106 15.33 1.47 4.39
CA ILE A 106 13.89 1.32 4.22
C ILE A 106 13.59 -0.08 3.70
N SER A 107 12.64 -0.77 4.32
CA SER A 107 12.06 -2.01 3.81
C SER A 107 10.65 -1.73 3.30
N ILE A 108 10.40 -1.99 2.02
CA ILE A 108 9.07 -1.90 1.41
C ILE A 108 8.49 -3.31 1.37
N VAL A 109 7.38 -3.52 2.06
CA VAL A 109 6.80 -4.84 2.30
C VAL A 109 5.39 -4.90 1.72
N PRO A 110 5.18 -5.55 0.56
CA PRO A 110 3.86 -5.77 0.02
C PRO A 110 3.20 -6.93 0.77
N LEU A 111 2.07 -6.64 1.42
CA LEU A 111 1.42 -7.58 2.33
C LEU A 111 0.47 -8.55 1.62
N GLY A 112 0.13 -8.31 0.35
CA GLY A 112 -0.71 -9.21 -0.43
C GLY A 112 -2.14 -9.33 0.13
N GLY A 113 -2.68 -8.25 0.71
CA GLY A 113 -4.08 -8.19 1.16
C GLY A 113 -4.35 -7.31 2.38
N ARG A 114 -5.62 -7.33 2.81
CA ARG A 114 -6.22 -6.44 3.83
C ARG A 114 -5.80 -6.65 5.29
N HIS A 115 -4.74 -7.42 5.55
CA HIS A 115 -4.32 -7.82 6.91
C HIS A 115 -3.13 -7.00 7.46
N VAL A 116 -3.03 -5.75 7.02
CA VAL A 116 -1.92 -4.84 7.31
C VAL A 116 -1.69 -4.63 8.81
N ASN A 117 -2.76 -4.57 9.58
CA ASN A 117 -2.72 -4.27 11.01
C ASN A 117 -2.14 -5.38 11.89
N HIS A 118 -1.92 -6.58 11.37
CA HIS A 118 -1.11 -7.58 12.07
C HIS A 118 0.38 -7.20 12.10
N PHE A 119 0.84 -6.52 11.06
CA PHE A 119 2.19 -5.97 11.02
C PHE A 119 2.35 -4.77 11.95
N TRP A 120 1.32 -3.94 12.10
CA TRP A 120 1.36 -2.81 13.04
C TRP A 120 1.69 -3.26 14.47
N ARG A 121 1.01 -4.30 14.98
CA ARG A 121 1.33 -4.84 16.31
C ARG A 121 2.78 -5.33 16.39
N LEU A 122 3.23 -6.11 15.40
CA LEU A 122 4.58 -6.64 15.37
C LEU A 122 5.63 -5.51 15.37
N LEU A 123 5.46 -4.53 14.49
CA LEU A 123 6.39 -3.42 14.32
C LEU A 123 6.38 -2.48 15.54
N ASN A 124 5.21 -2.26 16.15
CA ASN A 124 5.10 -1.54 17.43
C ASN A 124 5.83 -2.27 18.56
N ASP A 125 5.66 -3.59 18.70
CA ASP A 125 6.34 -4.39 19.72
C ASP A 125 7.87 -4.41 19.53
N LEU A 126 8.33 -4.31 18.28
CA LEU A 126 9.75 -4.21 17.92
C LEU A 126 10.28 -2.77 17.95
N GLU A 127 9.43 -1.78 18.21
CA GLU A 127 9.76 -0.35 18.18
C GLU A 127 10.33 0.10 16.82
N ILE A 128 9.87 -0.51 15.72
CA ILE A 128 10.27 -0.19 14.35
C ILE A 128 9.26 0.82 13.76
N PRO A 129 9.71 2.03 13.37
CA PRO A 129 8.86 2.99 12.69
C PRO A 129 8.26 2.41 11.42
N HIS A 130 7.00 2.73 11.15
CA HIS A 130 6.33 2.26 9.94
C HIS A 130 5.35 3.26 9.37
N ILE A 131 5.22 3.20 8.04
CA ILE A 131 4.22 3.89 7.24
C ILE A 131 3.41 2.85 6.49
N THR A 132 2.14 3.11 6.27
CA THR A 132 1.25 2.24 5.50
C THR A 132 0.62 3.00 4.34
N LEU A 133 0.65 2.42 3.14
CA LEU A 133 -0.15 2.84 2.01
C LEU A 133 -1.25 1.79 1.76
N LEU A 134 -2.50 2.24 1.72
CA LEU A 134 -3.69 1.42 1.50
C LEU A 134 -4.46 1.87 0.27
N ASP A 135 -5.25 0.97 -0.30
CA ASP A 135 -6.20 1.31 -1.37
C ASP A 135 -7.49 1.86 -0.75
N LEU A 136 -7.93 3.03 -1.21
CA LEU A 136 -9.20 3.61 -0.76
C LEU A 136 -10.38 2.77 -1.26
N ASP A 137 -10.26 2.22 -2.46
CA ASP A 137 -11.26 1.37 -3.10
C ASP A 137 -12.65 2.05 -3.19
N ARG A 138 -12.71 3.37 -3.42
CA ARG A 138 -13.99 4.11 -3.38
C ARG A 138 -15.01 3.49 -4.33
N GLU A 139 -16.23 3.30 -3.84
CA GLU A 139 -17.33 2.60 -4.53
C GLU A 139 -17.14 1.10 -4.80
N ARG A 140 -16.07 0.45 -4.31
CA ARG A 140 -16.05 -1.03 -4.20
C ARG A 140 -16.72 -1.48 -2.90
N ASP A 141 -17.11 -2.76 -2.84
CA ASP A 141 -17.64 -3.36 -1.61
C ASP A 141 -16.64 -3.22 -0.44
N GLY A 142 -17.09 -2.62 0.67
CA GLY A 142 -16.25 -2.29 1.83
C GLY A 142 -15.22 -1.18 1.61
N GLY A 143 -15.23 -0.53 0.45
CA GLY A 143 -14.37 0.59 0.07
C GLY A 143 -14.72 1.92 0.74
N GLY A 144 -13.91 2.95 0.49
CA GLY A 144 -14.12 4.32 0.95
C GLY A 144 -14.26 4.39 2.48
N TRP A 145 -15.46 4.74 2.94
CA TRP A 145 -15.75 4.83 4.38
C TRP A 145 -15.54 3.55 5.15
N GLY A 146 -15.73 2.38 4.52
CA GLY A 146 -15.43 1.08 5.12
C GLY A 146 -13.95 0.92 5.45
N ARG A 147 -13.06 1.34 4.55
CA ARG A 147 -11.60 1.31 4.76
C ARG A 147 -11.16 2.31 5.84
N ILE A 148 -11.73 3.51 5.85
CA ILE A 148 -11.44 4.52 6.88
C ILE A 148 -11.88 4.02 8.26
N LYS A 149 -13.12 3.51 8.38
CA LYS A 149 -13.62 2.91 9.63
C LYS A 149 -12.67 1.82 10.12
N TYR A 150 -12.29 0.91 9.22
CA TYR A 150 -11.39 -0.18 9.54
C TYR A 150 -10.06 0.34 10.12
N VAL A 151 -9.40 1.30 9.45
CA VAL A 151 -8.15 1.88 9.95
C VAL A 151 -8.32 2.48 11.34
N LEU A 152 -9.40 3.23 11.60
CA LEU A 152 -9.67 3.82 12.91
C LEU A 152 -9.78 2.74 14.01
N GLU A 153 -10.53 1.67 13.75
CA GLU A 153 -10.65 0.54 14.68
C GLU A 153 -9.29 -0.12 14.95
N GLN A 154 -8.46 -0.26 13.93
CA GLN A 154 -7.15 -0.89 14.05
C GLN A 154 -6.15 -0.01 14.79
N LEU A 155 -6.17 1.31 14.59
CA LEU A 155 -5.35 2.23 15.38
C LEU A 155 -5.74 2.17 16.87
N ILE A 156 -7.04 2.17 17.19
CA ILE A 156 -7.53 2.01 18.58
C ILE A 156 -7.06 0.66 19.16
N ALA A 157 -7.18 -0.42 18.38
CA ALA A 157 -6.75 -1.75 18.81
C ALA A 157 -5.23 -1.87 19.02
N ASN A 158 -4.44 -0.98 18.42
CA ASN A 158 -2.99 -0.86 18.59
C ASN A 158 -2.58 0.20 19.63
N GLY A 159 -3.51 0.67 20.46
CA GLY A 159 -3.21 1.47 21.64
C GLY A 159 -3.25 2.98 21.45
N HIS A 160 -3.68 3.48 20.28
CA HIS A 160 -3.93 4.91 20.10
C HIS A 160 -5.14 5.38 20.92
N ASP A 161 -5.08 6.60 21.45
CA ASP A 161 -6.17 7.18 22.23
C ASP A 161 -7.41 7.41 21.35
N ARG A 162 -8.48 6.67 21.67
CA ARG A 162 -9.78 6.74 20.98
C ARG A 162 -10.36 8.16 20.98
N ASN A 163 -10.25 8.88 22.10
CA ASN A 163 -10.88 10.19 22.25
C ASN A 163 -10.18 11.25 21.39
N VAL A 164 -8.86 11.12 21.22
CA VAL A 164 -8.08 11.98 20.32
C VAL A 164 -8.36 11.61 18.87
N LEU A 165 -8.27 10.31 18.53
CA LEU A 165 -8.42 9.82 17.17
C LEU A 165 -9.81 10.11 16.58
N LEU A 166 -10.85 9.99 17.41
CA LEU A 166 -12.24 10.20 17.01
C LEU A 166 -12.77 11.61 17.35
N SER A 167 -11.89 12.55 17.69
CA SER A 167 -12.25 13.93 17.94
C SER A 167 -12.63 14.64 16.64
N THR A 168 -13.82 15.24 16.59
CA THR A 168 -14.28 16.06 15.48
C THR A 168 -14.76 17.42 15.97
N ALA A 169 -15.03 18.34 15.04
CA ALA A 169 -15.62 19.64 15.35
C ALA A 169 -16.95 19.55 16.13
N ASN A 170 -17.67 18.43 15.99
CA ASN A 170 -18.95 18.18 16.65
C ASN A 170 -18.83 17.33 17.92
N GLY A 171 -17.59 17.09 18.40
CA GLY A 171 -17.29 16.22 19.53
C GLY A 171 -16.69 14.88 19.12
N ILE A 172 -16.57 13.99 20.10
CA ILE A 172 -15.97 12.65 19.91
C ILE A 172 -17.02 11.70 19.33
N LEU A 173 -16.68 10.95 18.27
CA LEU A 173 -17.60 9.93 17.75
C LEU A 173 -17.91 8.88 18.81
N THR A 174 -19.19 8.56 18.95
CA THR A 174 -19.68 7.41 19.70
C THR A 174 -19.42 6.10 18.94
N ASP A 175 -19.45 4.97 19.64
CA ASP A 175 -19.27 3.65 19.01
C ASP A 175 -20.33 3.39 17.93
N SER A 176 -21.58 3.83 18.15
CA SER A 176 -22.65 3.71 17.14
C SER A 176 -22.38 4.56 15.90
N GLN A 177 -21.75 5.73 16.04
CA GLN A 177 -21.41 6.60 14.91
C GLN A 177 -20.19 6.10 14.13
N LEU A 178 -19.25 5.44 14.81
CA LEU A 178 -18.13 4.76 14.17
C LEU A 178 -18.62 3.49 13.44
N GLU A 179 -19.51 2.72 14.06
CA GLU A 179 -20.07 1.51 13.46
C GLU A 179 -20.81 1.83 12.16
N GLY A 180 -21.67 2.85 12.17
CA GLY A 180 -22.40 3.33 10.99
C GLY A 180 -21.57 4.19 10.03
N MET A 181 -20.25 4.28 10.20
CA MET A 181 -19.39 5.09 9.31
C MET A 181 -19.36 4.51 7.89
N SER A 182 -19.42 3.18 7.73
CA SER A 182 -19.46 2.51 6.42
C SER A 182 -20.69 2.86 5.60
N ASP A 183 -21.79 3.27 6.25
CA ASP A 183 -23.07 3.57 5.59
C ASP A 183 -23.19 5.04 5.17
N ARG A 184 -22.13 5.84 5.40
CA ARG A 184 -22.10 7.25 4.99
C ARG A 184 -22.11 7.37 3.48
N ASP A 185 -22.64 8.50 3.02
CA ASP A 185 -22.69 8.84 1.61
C ASP A 185 -21.27 8.88 1.02
N VAL A 186 -21.02 8.02 0.03
CA VAL A 186 -19.73 7.92 -0.67
C VAL A 186 -19.44 9.15 -1.53
N SER A 187 -20.48 9.91 -1.90
CA SER A 187 -20.35 11.15 -2.66
C SER A 187 -19.83 12.33 -1.83
N ASP A 188 -19.85 12.23 -0.48
CA ASP A 188 -19.23 13.20 0.43
C ASP A 188 -17.70 13.03 0.47
N THR A 189 -17.08 13.30 -0.68
CA THR A 189 -15.65 13.21 -0.89
C THR A 189 -14.86 14.26 -0.10
N THR A 190 -15.50 15.38 0.28
CA THR A 190 -14.85 16.44 1.06
C THR A 190 -14.60 16.01 2.50
N THR A 191 -15.62 15.46 3.16
CA THR A 191 -15.46 14.91 4.51
C THR A 191 -14.53 13.70 4.48
N MET A 192 -14.64 12.86 3.45
CA MET A 192 -13.76 11.70 3.28
C MET A 192 -12.29 12.12 3.18
N GLN A 193 -11.98 13.12 2.36
CA GLN A 193 -10.62 13.66 2.21
C GLN A 193 -10.08 14.24 3.53
N THR A 194 -10.95 14.84 4.35
CA THR A 194 -10.57 15.35 5.67
C THR A 194 -10.15 14.21 6.61
N TRP A 195 -10.86 13.07 6.59
CA TRP A 195 -10.47 11.88 7.34
C TRP A 195 -9.17 11.25 6.82
N ILE A 196 -8.99 11.17 5.51
CA ILE A 196 -7.76 10.67 4.90
C ILE A 196 -6.57 11.52 5.37
N ALA A 197 -6.66 12.85 5.25
CA ALA A 197 -5.60 13.76 5.71
C ALA A 197 -5.34 13.68 7.23
N TRP A 198 -6.37 13.38 8.03
CA TRP A 198 -6.21 13.14 9.47
C TRP A 198 -5.42 11.85 9.75
N LEU A 199 -5.68 10.78 9.00
CA LEU A 199 -5.00 9.49 9.14
C LEU A 199 -3.53 9.52 8.70
N GLU A 200 -3.16 10.43 7.79
CA GLU A 200 -1.75 10.65 7.43
C GLU A 200 -0.89 11.06 8.64
N LYS A 201 -1.47 11.72 9.66
CA LYS A 201 -0.77 12.04 10.92
C LYS A 201 -0.40 10.81 11.74
N TYR A 202 -1.03 9.67 11.45
CA TYR A 202 -0.75 8.36 12.03
C TYR A 202 0.04 7.48 11.07
N ASN A 203 0.69 8.08 10.06
CA ASN A 203 1.47 7.39 9.03
C ASN A 203 0.64 6.40 8.19
N VAL A 204 -0.67 6.63 8.06
CA VAL A 204 -1.55 5.83 7.20
C VAL A 204 -2.02 6.69 6.02
N PHE A 205 -1.58 6.32 4.83
CA PHE A 205 -1.87 6.98 3.56
C PHE A 205 -2.82 6.13 2.73
N PHE A 206 -3.62 6.78 1.89
CA PHE A 206 -4.51 6.11 0.94
C PHE A 206 -4.16 6.50 -0.50
N SER A 207 -4.00 5.51 -1.36
CA SER A 207 -4.14 5.72 -2.80
C SER A 207 -5.62 5.98 -3.10
N ALA A 208 -5.90 7.10 -3.76
CA ALA A 208 -7.25 7.57 -4.00
C ALA A 208 -7.37 8.03 -5.46
N PRO A 209 -8.57 7.89 -6.09
CA PRO A 209 -9.83 7.44 -5.50
C PRO A 209 -10.00 5.91 -5.35
N LEU A 210 -9.20 5.10 -6.05
CA LEU A 210 -9.37 3.65 -6.11
C LEU A 210 -8.18 2.90 -5.49
N ASP A 211 -7.15 2.65 -6.27
CA ASP A 211 -5.92 1.98 -5.87
C ASP A 211 -4.70 2.72 -6.45
N ILE A 212 -3.49 2.29 -6.08
CA ILE A 212 -2.26 2.92 -6.56
C ILE A 212 -2.13 2.82 -8.09
N ASP A 213 -2.64 1.75 -8.70
CA ASP A 213 -2.59 1.53 -10.15
C ASP A 213 -3.41 2.58 -10.89
N PHE A 214 -4.65 2.81 -10.44
CA PHE A 214 -5.54 3.81 -11.01
C PHE A 214 -4.96 5.23 -10.82
N MET A 215 -4.44 5.53 -9.64
CA MET A 215 -3.81 6.82 -9.35
C MET A 215 -2.60 7.09 -10.25
N MET A 216 -1.75 6.09 -10.46
CA MET A 216 -0.62 6.21 -11.38
C MET A 216 -1.08 6.40 -12.83
N LEU A 217 -2.10 5.64 -13.26
CA LEU A 217 -2.67 5.79 -14.59
C LEU A 217 -3.32 7.17 -14.80
N GLU A 218 -3.91 7.76 -13.76
CA GLU A 218 -4.48 9.10 -13.81
C GLU A 218 -3.38 10.16 -13.95
N GLN A 219 -2.29 10.03 -13.20
CA GLN A 219 -1.18 10.98 -13.21
C GLN A 219 -0.37 10.93 -14.51
N MET A 220 -0.12 9.74 -15.05
CA MET A 220 0.83 9.53 -16.16
C MET A 220 0.27 8.59 -17.23
N GLY A 221 -1.02 8.72 -17.53
CA GLY A 221 -1.74 7.88 -18.50
C GLY A 221 -1.10 7.81 -19.88
N ASP A 222 -0.53 8.91 -20.37
CA ASP A 222 0.17 8.94 -21.66
C ASP A 222 1.45 8.10 -21.66
N THR A 223 2.17 8.05 -20.53
CA THR A 223 3.36 7.20 -20.37
C THR A 223 2.98 5.73 -20.46
N TYR A 224 1.89 5.31 -19.80
CA TYR A 224 1.37 3.95 -19.95
C TYR A 224 0.92 3.66 -21.39
N LYS A 225 0.19 4.57 -22.02
CA LYS A 225 -0.25 4.40 -23.42
C LYS A 225 0.94 4.32 -24.39
N ALA A 226 2.04 5.01 -24.12
CA ALA A 226 3.26 4.97 -24.92
C ALA A 226 4.01 3.64 -24.85
N THR A 227 3.73 2.76 -23.87
CA THR A 227 4.31 1.41 -23.82
C THR A 227 3.69 0.46 -24.86
N LEU A 228 2.62 0.87 -25.55
CA LEU A 228 1.84 -0.01 -26.42
C LEU A 228 2.37 0.01 -27.86
N ASP A 229 2.50 -1.18 -28.45
CA ASP A 229 2.76 -1.31 -29.87
C ASP A 229 1.54 -0.94 -30.75
N MET A 230 1.78 -0.75 -32.05
CA MET A 230 0.75 -0.51 -33.08
C MET A 230 -0.33 -1.61 -33.18
N ARG A 231 -0.18 -2.74 -32.49
CA ARG A 231 -1.17 -3.84 -32.42
C ARG A 231 -1.88 -3.97 -31.08
N GLU A 232 -1.38 -3.31 -30.04
CA GLU A 232 -1.89 -3.37 -28.67
C GLU A 232 -2.90 -2.26 -28.34
N GLY A 233 -3.49 -2.29 -27.15
CA GLY A 233 -4.52 -1.36 -26.69
C GLY A 233 -5.96 -1.89 -26.83
N PRO A 234 -6.90 -1.30 -26.06
CA PRO A 234 -8.31 -1.63 -26.12
C PRO A 234 -8.93 -1.20 -27.45
N ARG A 235 -9.88 -2.00 -27.93
CA ARG A 235 -10.59 -1.78 -29.19
C ARG A 235 -12.09 -1.99 -29.00
N ILE A 236 -12.88 -1.31 -29.81
CA ILE A 236 -14.33 -1.51 -29.89
C ILE A 236 -14.77 -1.71 -31.34
N ASP A 237 -15.85 -2.45 -31.53
CA ASP A 237 -16.49 -2.64 -32.83
C ASP A 237 -17.44 -1.45 -33.05
N ILE A 238 -17.16 -0.61 -34.05
CA ILE A 238 -18.02 0.52 -34.42
C ILE A 238 -18.99 0.08 -35.51
N ALA A 239 -20.30 0.11 -35.24
CA ALA A 239 -21.31 -0.39 -36.17
C ALA A 239 -21.37 0.43 -37.47
N GLN A 240 -21.06 1.73 -37.41
CA GLN A 240 -21.08 2.64 -38.56
C GLN A 240 -19.95 2.35 -39.57
N SER A 241 -18.75 1.98 -39.10
CA SER A 241 -17.61 1.67 -39.97
C SER A 241 -17.45 0.18 -40.27
N GLY A 242 -18.09 -0.69 -39.47
CA GLY A 242 -17.98 -2.14 -39.55
C GLY A 242 -16.57 -2.66 -39.21
N LYS A 243 -15.75 -1.84 -38.55
CA LYS A 243 -14.35 -2.15 -38.21
C LYS A 243 -14.11 -2.08 -36.70
N LYS A 244 -13.07 -2.79 -36.27
CA LYS A 244 -12.50 -2.64 -34.93
C LYS A 244 -11.57 -1.44 -34.89
N GLU A 245 -11.99 -0.42 -34.18
CA GLU A 245 -11.23 0.82 -34.00
C GLU A 245 -10.59 0.85 -32.61
N ARG A 246 -9.44 1.52 -32.51
CA ARG A 246 -8.73 1.64 -31.24
C ARG A 246 -9.35 2.75 -30.41
N ILE A 247 -9.41 2.56 -29.09
CA ILE A 247 -9.87 3.61 -28.19
C ILE A 247 -9.01 4.88 -28.30
N THR A 248 -7.70 4.77 -28.53
CA THR A 248 -6.85 5.95 -28.79
C THR A 248 -7.27 6.73 -30.03
N GLU A 249 -7.79 6.08 -31.07
CA GLU A 249 -8.22 6.76 -32.30
C GLU A 249 -9.55 7.49 -32.03
N ILE A 250 -10.47 6.80 -31.35
CA ILE A 250 -11.78 7.31 -30.93
C ILE A 250 -11.67 8.48 -29.94
N GLU A 251 -10.75 8.41 -28.98
CA GLU A 251 -10.54 9.52 -28.02
C GLU A 251 -10.00 10.79 -28.72
N ASN A 252 -9.34 10.64 -29.88
CA ASN A 252 -8.69 11.74 -30.58
C ASN A 252 -9.53 12.32 -31.73
N ASP A 253 -10.56 11.62 -32.21
CA ASP A 253 -11.42 12.12 -33.30
C ASP A 253 -12.45 13.17 -32.83
N GLY A 254 -12.72 13.22 -31.52
CA GLY A 254 -13.64 14.18 -30.90
C GLY A 254 -15.12 13.87 -31.11
N GLU A 255 -15.44 12.72 -31.70
CA GLU A 255 -16.79 12.25 -31.97
C GLU A 255 -17.32 11.40 -30.80
N SER A 256 -18.65 11.34 -30.66
CA SER A 256 -19.30 10.51 -29.64
C SER A 256 -19.86 9.24 -30.27
N TYR A 257 -19.40 8.09 -29.77
CA TYR A 257 -19.81 6.76 -30.23
C TYR A 257 -20.63 6.07 -29.13
N PRO A 258 -21.89 5.67 -29.39
CA PRO A 258 -22.69 4.91 -28.42
C PRO A 258 -22.00 3.63 -27.93
N GLU A 259 -21.28 2.95 -28.83
CA GLU A 259 -20.52 1.74 -28.50
C GLU A 259 -19.34 2.03 -27.54
N TYR A 260 -18.81 3.26 -27.57
CA TYR A 260 -17.77 3.68 -26.64
C TYR A 260 -18.36 3.96 -25.25
N GLU A 261 -19.52 4.62 -25.17
CA GLU A 261 -20.23 4.82 -23.90
C GLU A 261 -20.59 3.48 -23.24
N ASP A 262 -21.08 2.52 -24.03
CA ASP A 262 -21.33 1.14 -23.56
C ASP A 262 -20.04 0.45 -23.06
N ARG A 263 -18.90 0.73 -23.70
CA ARG A 263 -17.60 0.19 -23.28
C ARG A 263 -17.14 0.81 -21.96
N ILE A 264 -17.37 2.10 -21.75
CA ILE A 264 -17.08 2.82 -20.51
C ILE A 264 -17.91 2.22 -19.38
N LEU A 265 -19.24 2.09 -19.54
CA LEU A 265 -20.12 1.51 -18.52
C LEU A 265 -19.68 0.08 -18.11
N LYS A 266 -19.28 -0.75 -19.08
CA LYS A 266 -18.71 -2.07 -18.80
C LYS A 266 -17.39 -2.01 -18.05
N ALA A 267 -16.53 -1.04 -18.39
CA ALA A 267 -15.25 -0.84 -17.72
C ALA A 267 -15.42 -0.40 -16.26
N VAL A 268 -16.36 0.52 -16.00
CA VAL A 268 -16.72 0.97 -14.66
C VAL A 268 -17.16 -0.22 -13.80
N LYS A 269 -18.14 -0.99 -14.30
CA LYS A 269 -18.62 -2.20 -13.59
C LYS A 269 -17.50 -3.22 -13.32
N SER A 270 -16.60 -3.44 -14.28
CA SER A 270 -15.47 -4.35 -14.10
C SER A 270 -14.46 -3.83 -13.08
N THR A 271 -14.24 -2.51 -13.03
CA THR A 271 -13.27 -1.85 -12.14
C THR A 271 -13.76 -1.83 -10.70
N LEU A 272 -15.06 -1.58 -10.50
CA LEU A 272 -15.69 -1.53 -9.18
C LEU A 272 -16.07 -2.91 -8.61
N LYS A 273 -15.97 -3.97 -9.42
CA LYS A 273 -16.23 -5.37 -9.07
C LYS A 273 -17.68 -5.61 -8.62
N GLU A 274 -18.01 -6.87 -8.32
CA GLU A 274 -19.31 -7.23 -7.77
C GLU A 274 -19.47 -6.63 -6.36
N GLY A 275 -20.66 -6.09 -6.08
CA GLY A 275 -20.95 -5.36 -4.84
C GLY A 275 -20.54 -3.88 -4.84
N GLY A 276 -19.81 -3.42 -5.85
CA GLY A 276 -19.53 -2.00 -6.07
C GLY A 276 -20.73 -1.21 -6.61
N SER A 277 -20.59 0.12 -6.61
CA SER A 277 -21.61 1.06 -7.12
C SER A 277 -21.46 1.33 -8.62
N ASP A 278 -22.06 2.41 -9.13
CA ASP A 278 -22.19 2.74 -10.55
C ASP A 278 -21.12 3.72 -11.09
N GLY A 279 -20.18 4.15 -10.25
CA GLY A 279 -19.11 5.08 -10.61
C GLY A 279 -19.53 6.55 -10.58
N HIS A 280 -20.68 6.90 -9.97
CA HIS A 280 -21.19 8.28 -9.97
C HIS A 280 -20.29 9.30 -9.25
N THR A 281 -19.36 8.87 -8.38
CA THR A 281 -18.40 9.78 -7.74
C THR A 281 -17.14 10.02 -8.57
N TYR A 282 -16.99 9.31 -9.70
CA TYR A 282 -15.88 9.47 -10.62
C TYR A 282 -16.22 10.48 -11.71
N THR A 283 -15.24 11.28 -12.12
CA THR A 283 -15.43 12.21 -13.23
C THR A 283 -15.61 11.46 -14.55
N PRO A 284 -16.19 12.08 -15.59
CA PRO A 284 -16.27 11.47 -16.92
C PRO A 284 -14.90 11.02 -17.46
N GLU A 285 -13.84 11.79 -17.18
CA GLU A 285 -12.46 11.46 -17.56
C GLU A 285 -11.96 10.23 -16.81
N GLN A 286 -12.23 10.12 -15.51
CA GLN A 286 -11.90 8.94 -14.71
C GLN A 286 -12.65 7.70 -15.19
N GLN A 287 -13.93 7.83 -15.53
CA GLN A 287 -14.72 6.71 -16.09
C GLN A 287 -14.16 6.25 -17.43
N LYS A 288 -13.76 7.17 -18.32
CA LYS A 288 -13.04 6.83 -19.56
C LYS A 288 -11.71 6.13 -19.26
N LEU A 289 -10.97 6.62 -18.26
CA LEU A 289 -9.71 6.03 -17.83
C LEU A 289 -9.89 4.58 -17.32
N MET A 290 -11.07 4.22 -16.79
CA MET A 290 -11.34 2.83 -16.39
C MET A 290 -11.26 1.85 -17.56
N VAL A 291 -11.50 2.28 -18.81
CA VAL A 291 -11.28 1.44 -20.00
C VAL A 291 -9.80 1.04 -20.10
N TRP A 292 -8.90 2.00 -19.90
CA TRP A 292 -7.46 1.78 -19.86
C TRP A 292 -7.02 0.99 -18.63
N TYR A 293 -7.59 1.28 -17.47
CA TYR A 293 -7.34 0.52 -16.24
C TYR A 293 -7.66 -0.97 -16.43
N THR A 294 -8.83 -1.29 -17.00
CA THR A 294 -9.17 -2.70 -17.29
C THR A 294 -8.17 -3.35 -18.24
N TYR A 295 -7.66 -2.61 -19.22
CA TYR A 295 -6.67 -3.11 -20.17
C TYR A 295 -5.31 -3.37 -19.51
N PHE A 296 -4.81 -2.42 -18.72
CA PHE A 296 -3.46 -2.41 -18.16
C PHE A 296 -3.29 -3.24 -16.89
N PHE A 297 -4.33 -3.33 -16.05
CA PHE A 297 -4.19 -3.87 -14.69
C PHE A 297 -5.12 -5.04 -14.39
N LEU A 298 -6.25 -5.18 -15.10
CA LEU A 298 -7.12 -6.36 -14.95
C LEU A 298 -6.78 -7.46 -15.97
N ASN A 299 -6.36 -7.09 -17.18
CA ASN A 299 -6.07 -8.03 -18.26
C ASN A 299 -4.56 -8.33 -18.45
N ARG A 300 -3.69 -7.53 -17.84
CA ARG A 300 -2.22 -7.65 -17.88
C ARG A 300 -1.67 -7.75 -16.45
N GLY A 301 -0.37 -8.06 -16.31
CA GLY A 301 0.29 -8.11 -15.01
C GLY A 301 0.62 -6.71 -14.49
N LYS A 302 0.14 -6.36 -13.29
CA LYS A 302 0.41 -5.06 -12.66
C LYS A 302 1.92 -4.73 -12.60
N PRO A 303 2.80 -5.64 -12.13
CA PRO A 303 4.23 -5.33 -12.04
C PRO A 303 4.86 -5.06 -13.41
N SER A 304 4.56 -5.91 -14.40
CA SER A 304 5.09 -5.73 -15.76
C SER A 304 4.65 -4.41 -16.41
N THR A 305 3.40 -4.00 -16.17
CA THR A 305 2.87 -2.74 -16.71
C THR A 305 3.59 -1.54 -16.09
N HIS A 306 3.79 -1.54 -14.77
CA HIS A 306 4.51 -0.47 -14.06
C HIS A 306 5.98 -0.40 -14.47
N ILE A 307 6.67 -1.54 -14.52
CA ILE A 307 8.08 -1.60 -14.97
C ILE A 307 8.21 -1.01 -16.38
N ALA A 308 7.32 -1.40 -17.31
CA ALA A 308 7.37 -0.92 -18.68
C ALA A 308 7.18 0.60 -18.74
N ALA A 309 6.20 1.16 -18.03
CA ALA A 309 5.93 2.60 -18.02
C ALA A 309 7.07 3.39 -17.34
N LEU A 310 7.44 3.00 -16.11
CA LEU A 310 8.46 3.71 -15.34
C LEU A 310 9.85 3.65 -15.99
N SER A 311 10.16 2.60 -16.76
CA SER A 311 11.42 2.50 -17.50
C SER A 311 11.60 3.53 -18.62
N GLN A 312 10.52 4.21 -19.03
CA GLN A 312 10.56 5.26 -20.04
C GLN A 312 10.90 6.64 -19.46
N LEU A 313 10.88 6.79 -18.13
CA LEU A 313 11.04 8.07 -17.45
C LEU A 313 12.44 8.23 -16.87
N SER A 314 12.98 9.44 -16.98
CA SER A 314 14.14 9.90 -16.21
C SER A 314 13.78 10.21 -14.75
N ASP A 315 14.80 10.31 -13.89
CA ASP A 315 14.59 10.68 -12.48
C ASP A 315 13.98 12.08 -12.35
N GLU A 316 14.30 13.00 -13.26
CA GLU A 316 13.68 14.33 -13.35
C GLU A 316 12.20 14.25 -13.69
N GLU A 317 11.82 13.47 -14.71
CA GLU A 317 10.43 13.27 -15.10
C GLU A 317 9.61 12.57 -14.00
N LEU A 318 10.21 11.61 -13.29
CA LEU A 318 9.58 10.97 -12.13
C LEU A 318 9.27 11.99 -11.03
N LYS A 319 10.21 12.88 -10.70
CA LYS A 319 10.00 13.94 -9.70
C LYS A 319 8.86 14.88 -10.11
N GLU A 320 8.86 15.32 -11.36
CA GLU A 320 7.83 16.24 -11.87
C GLU A 320 6.43 15.62 -11.88
N ASN A 321 6.34 14.30 -12.11
CA ASN A 321 5.08 13.58 -12.20
C ASN A 321 4.72 12.80 -10.92
N THR A 322 5.28 13.15 -9.77
CA THR A 322 4.98 12.41 -8.53
C THR A 322 3.54 12.68 -8.07
N PRO A 323 2.71 11.63 -7.88
CA PRO A 323 1.39 11.79 -7.30
C PRO A 323 1.45 12.46 -5.92
N PRO A 324 0.55 13.43 -5.60
CA PRO A 324 0.64 14.19 -4.36
C PRO A 324 0.67 13.36 -3.07
N VAL A 325 -0.01 12.20 -3.04
CA VAL A 325 0.03 11.31 -1.87
C VAL A 325 1.37 10.59 -1.74
N LEU A 326 2.01 10.19 -2.86
CA LEU A 326 3.34 9.58 -2.82
C LEU A 326 4.38 10.60 -2.38
N GLN A 327 4.25 11.85 -2.83
CA GLN A 327 5.10 12.94 -2.35
C GLN A 327 5.01 13.08 -0.82
N ARG A 328 3.80 13.20 -0.26
CA ARG A 328 3.61 13.31 1.21
C ARG A 328 4.13 12.08 1.96
N LEU A 329 3.94 10.89 1.39
CA LEU A 329 4.44 9.63 1.97
C LEU A 329 5.97 9.62 2.02
N ILE A 330 6.64 10.01 0.92
CA ILE A 330 8.10 10.06 0.83
C ILE A 330 8.66 11.13 1.77
N GLU A 331 8.03 12.30 1.84
CA GLU A 331 8.40 13.36 2.80
C GLU A 331 8.28 12.87 4.25
N ALA A 332 7.18 12.19 4.60
CA ALA A 332 7.01 11.58 5.92
C ALA A 332 8.08 10.52 6.22
N ALA A 333 8.40 9.66 5.25
CA ALA A 333 9.45 8.66 5.37
C ALA A 333 10.84 9.28 5.59
N ASP A 334 11.17 10.33 4.83
CA ASP A 334 12.44 11.05 4.94
C ASP A 334 12.60 11.73 6.30
N HIS A 335 11.54 12.35 6.82
CA HIS A 335 11.55 12.92 8.18
C HIS A 335 11.79 11.86 9.26
N ILE A 336 11.12 10.71 9.18
CA ILE A 336 11.32 9.61 10.14
C ILE A 336 12.78 9.13 10.12
N ILE A 337 13.37 8.97 8.94
CA ILE A 337 14.74 8.45 8.80
C ILE A 337 15.78 9.46 9.27
N LYS A 338 15.55 10.76 9.06
CA LYS A 338 16.42 11.84 9.56
C LYS A 338 16.34 12.01 11.09
N GLY A 339 15.34 11.40 11.73
CA GLY A 339 15.11 11.55 13.16
C GLY A 339 14.53 12.92 13.53
N ASP A 340 13.95 13.62 12.55
CA ASP A 340 13.18 14.82 12.82
C ASP A 340 11.94 14.38 13.59
N LYS A 341 11.85 14.75 14.86
CA LYS A 341 10.65 14.49 15.65
C LYS A 341 9.49 15.20 14.95
N ASN A 342 8.48 14.45 14.53
CA ASN A 342 7.17 15.04 14.23
C ASN A 342 6.76 15.87 15.44
N GLU A 343 6.81 17.21 15.32
CA GLU A 343 6.38 18.14 16.37
C GLU A 343 4.87 18.03 16.69
N ASN A 344 4.15 17.15 15.98
CA ASN A 344 2.71 16.94 16.11
C ASN A 344 2.30 15.83 17.10
N CYS A 345 3.22 15.28 17.91
CA CYS A 345 2.86 14.30 18.95
C CYS A 345 2.59 14.90 20.34
N THR A 346 2.51 16.23 20.48
CA THR A 346 2.14 16.89 21.74
C THR A 346 1.12 18.00 21.51
N SER A 347 -0.15 17.64 21.64
CA SER A 347 -1.19 18.43 22.33
C SER A 347 -2.51 17.66 22.37
#